data_AF-A0A1Q3M810-F1
#
_entry.id   AF-A0A1Q3M810-F1
#
_cell.length_a   1.000
_cell.length_b   1.000
_cell.length_c   1.000
_cell.angle_alpha   90.00
_cell.angle_beta   90.00
_cell.angle_gamma   90.00
#
_symmetry.space_group_name_H-M   'P 1'
#
loop_
_entity.id
_entity.type
_entity.pdbx_description
1 polymer ?
#
loop_
_entity_poly.entity_id
_entity_poly.type
_entity_poly.pdbx_seq_one_letter_code
_entity_poly.pdbx_strand_id
1 'polypeptide(L)' 'MRVHLNYLGIPILNDPFYPVVAHKANDNFEQPLQLLAKQIYFIDPVLNQEMNFNSKFELTL' A
#
# COMPACT_ATOMS: atom_id res chain seq x y z
N MET A 1 7.49 -1.43 -1.18
CA MET A 1 7.45 -0.32 -0.19
C MET A 1 7.52 -0.80 1.25
N ARG A 2 6.62 -1.66 1.73
CA ARG A 2 6.52 -2.10 3.14
C ARG A 2 7.86 -2.47 3.79
N VAL A 3 8.58 -3.44 3.21
CA VAL A 3 9.90 -3.89 3.72
C VAL A 3 10.97 -2.80 3.68
N HIS A 4 10.96 -1.94 2.66
CA HIS A 4 11.95 -0.87 2.52
C HIS A 4 11.77 0.19 3.60
N LEU A 5 10.54 0.64 3.82
CA LEU A 5 10.23 1.62 4.86
C LEU A 5 10.52 1.06 6.25
N ASN A 6 10.20 -0.21 6.48
CA ASN A 6 10.60 -0.90 7.70
C ASN A 6 12.12 -0.95 7.89
N TYR A 7 12.88 -1.31 6.85
CA TYR A 7 14.34 -1.33 6.88
C TYR A 7 14.95 0.05 7.21
N LEU A 8 14.31 1.12 6.76
CA LEU A 8 14.71 2.50 7.06
C LEU A 8 14.28 2.98 8.46
N GLY A 9 13.63 2.13 9.27
CA GLY A 9 13.14 2.49 10.60
C GLY A 9 11.86 3.34 10.58
N ILE A 10 11.14 3.37 9.45
CA ILE A 10 9.90 4.13 9.26
C ILE A 10 8.78 3.14 8.94
N PRO A 11 8.32 2.31 9.89
CA PRO A 11 7.30 1.30 9.61
C PRO A 11 5.97 1.95 9.21
N ILE A 12 5.21 1.28 8.34
CA ILE A 12 3.88 1.73 7.94
C ILE A 12 2.89 1.43 9.07
N LEU A 13 1.99 2.37 9.35
CA LEU A 13 0.96 2.20 10.36
C LEU A 13 0.05 1.01 10.03
N ASN A 14 -0.22 0.19 11.06
CA ASN A 14 -1.02 -1.03 10.98
C ASN A 14 -0.49 -2.08 9.97
N ASP A 15 0.81 -2.11 9.69
CA ASP A 15 1.39 -3.20 8.90
C ASP A 15 1.38 -4.50 9.72
N PRO A 16 0.65 -5.55 9.30
CA PRO A 16 0.54 -6.75 10.12
C PRO A 16 1.76 -7.67 10.02
N PHE A 17 2.75 -7.35 9.19
CA PHE A 17 3.96 -8.16 8.99
C PHE A 17 5.26 -7.45 9.38
N TYR A 18 5.24 -6.12 9.55
CA TYR A 18 6.43 -5.35 9.89
C TYR A 18 6.13 -4.46 11.10
N PRO A 19 7.10 -4.30 12.04
CA PRO A 19 8.49 -4.74 11.94
C PRO A 19 8.74 -6.21 12.25
N VAL A 20 7.79 -6.89 12.92
CA VAL A 20 7.92 -8.30 13.30
C VAL A 20 7.21 -9.16 12.26
N VAL A 21 7.99 -10.00 11.57
CA VAL A 21 7.47 -10.91 10.53
C VAL A 21 6.59 -11.98 11.19
N ALA A 22 5.29 -11.73 11.22
CA ALA A 22 4.30 -12.70 11.65
C ALA A 22 4.02 -13.70 10.52
N HIS A 23 4.12 -15.00 10.80
CA HIS A 23 3.83 -16.07 9.82
C HIS A 23 2.34 -16.16 9.46
N LYS A 24 1.45 -15.61 10.29
CA LYS A 24 0.02 -15.51 10.04
C LYS A 24 -0.46 -14.21 10.66
N ALA A 25 -0.74 -13.21 9.83
CA ALA A 25 -1.52 -12.07 10.29
C ALA A 25 -2.89 -12.59 10.71
N ASN A 26 -3.36 -12.24 11.90
CA ASN A 26 -4.78 -12.40 12.20
C ASN A 26 -5.57 -11.55 11.19
N ASP A 27 -6.71 -12.04 10.72
CA ASP A 27 -7.63 -11.31 9.83
C ASP A 27 -8.34 -10.16 10.58
N ASN A 28 -7.54 -9.28 11.21
CA ASN A 28 -8.03 -8.11 11.89
C ASN A 28 -8.09 -6.94 10.90
N PHE A 29 -9.31 -6.62 10.47
CA PHE A 29 -9.59 -5.50 9.56
C PHE A 29 -9.97 -4.20 10.29
N GLU A 30 -9.97 -4.19 11.62
CA GLU A 30 -10.30 -3.00 12.43
C GLU A 30 -9.24 -1.90 12.28
N GLN A 31 -7.99 -2.29 12.01
CA GLN A 31 -6.87 -1.40 11.80
C GLN A 31 -6.23 -1.71 10.44
N PRO A 32 -6.75 -1.14 9.33
CA PRO A 32 -6.23 -1.43 8.01
C PRO A 32 -4.85 -0.80 7.81
N LEU A 33 -4.02 -1.49 7.02
CA LEU A 33 -2.71 -1.03 6.57
C LEU A 33 -2.82 0.37 5.94
N GLN A 34 -2.07 1.33 6.48
CA GLN A 34 -2.06 2.71 5.96
C GLN A 34 -1.08 2.87 4.79
N LEU A 35 -1.33 2.13 3.71
CA LEU A 35 -0.60 2.22 2.45
C LEU A 35 -1.58 2.28 1.29
N LEU A 36 -1.57 3.39 0.56
CA LEU A 36 -2.49 3.63 -0.54
C LEU A 36 -1.74 3.86 -1.86
N ALA A 37 -2.07 3.08 -2.88
CA ALA A 37 -1.74 3.40 -4.26
C ALA A 37 -2.65 4.54 -4.74
N LYS A 38 -2.23 5.79 -4.50
CA LYS A 38 -3.07 6.97 -4.76
C LYS A 38 -3.28 7.26 -6.25
N GLN A 39 -2.28 6.97 -7.08
CA GLN A 39 -2.35 7.20 -8.51
C GLN A 39 -1.62 6.08 -9.26
N ILE A 40 -2.14 5.72 -10.44
CA ILE A 40 -1.45 4.86 -11.39
C ILE A 40 -1.47 5.52 -12.77
N TYR A 41 -0.36 5.45 -13.47
CA TYR A 41 -0.19 5.93 -14.82
C TYR A 41 0.47 4.82 -15.65
N PHE A 42 -0.03 4.59 -16.84
CA PHE A 42 0.53 3.63 -17.78
C PHE A 42 0.06 3.93 -19.21
N ILE A 43 0.74 3.33 -20.19
CA ILE A 43 0.27 3.30 -21.58
C ILE A 43 -0.56 2.04 -21.73
N ASP A 44 -1.84 2.19 -22.09
CA ASP A 44 -2.72 1.06 -22.34
C ASP A 44 -2.14 0.20 -23.49
N PRO A 45 -1.87 -1.10 -23.27
CA PRO A 45 -1.15 -1.91 -24.24
C PRO A 45 -2.01 -2.29 -25.47
N VAL A 46 -3.34 -2.08 -25.42
CA VAL A 46 -4.26 -2.43 -26.52
C VAL A 46 -4.52 -1.20 -27.40
N LEU A 47 -4.76 -0.05 -26.77
CA LEU A 47 -5.10 1.21 -27.42
C LEU A 47 -3.86 2.09 -27.68
N ASN A 48 -2.73 1.79 -27.03
CA ASN A 48 -1.49 2.57 -27.05
C ASN A 48 -1.72 4.05 -26.63
N GLN A 49 -2.63 4.25 -25.68
CA GLN A 49 -3.02 5.55 -25.16
C GLN A 49 -2.54 5.72 -23.72
N GLU A 50 -2.18 6.95 -23.36
CA GLU A 50 -1.84 7.27 -21.98
C GLU A 50 -3.09 7.22 -21.09
N MET A 51 -3.01 6.46 -20.00
CA MET A 51 -4.05 6.36 -18.99
C MET A 51 -3.52 6.81 -17.64
N ASN A 52 -4.31 7.61 -16.93
CA ASN A 52 -4.02 8.07 -15.59
C ASN A 52 -5.26 7.93 -14.72
N PHE A 53 -5.13 7.24 -13.58
CA PHE A 53 -6.21 7.04 -12.63
C PHE A 53 -5.79 7.48 -11.25
N ASN A 54 -6.67 8.21 -10.56
CA ASN A 54 -6.49 8.66 -9.20
C ASN A 54 -7.53 8.00 -8.27
N SER A 55 -7.06 7.47 -7.14
CA SER A 55 -7.89 6.86 -6.11
C SER A 55 -8.59 7.93 -5.27
N LYS A 56 -9.88 7.73 -5.02
CA LYS A 56 -10.66 8.60 -4.13
C LYS A 56 -10.49 8.25 -2.65
N PHE A 57 -9.74 7.21 -2.32
CA PHE A 57 -9.46 6.87 -0.92
C PHE A 57 -8.46 7.86 -0.32
N GLU A 58 -8.56 8.05 1.00
CA GLU A 58 -7.62 8.79 1.81
C GLU A 58 -7.12 7.87 2.93
N LEU A 59 -5.89 8.10 3.39
CA LEU A 59 -5.39 7.44 4.59
C LEU A 59 -6.07 8.04 5.81
N THR A 60 -6.44 7.18 6.76
CA THR A 60 -7.08 7.55 8.01
C THR A 60 -6.01 7.64 9.10
N LEU A 61 -5.88 8.80 9.74
CA LEU A 61 -5.01 8.99 10.90
C LEU A 61 -5.58 8.32 12.15
#